data_AF-A0A7W0NJI1-F1
#
_entry.id   AF-A0A7W0NJI1-F1
#
_cell.length_a   1.000
_cell.length_b   1.000
_cell.length_c   1.000
_cell.angle_alpha   90.00
_cell.angle_beta   90.00
_cell.angle_gamma   90.00
#
_symmetry.space_group_name_H-M   'P 1'
#
loop_
_entity.id
_entity.type
_entity.pdbx_description
1 polymer ?
#
loop_
_entity_poly.entity_id
_entity_poly.type
_entity_poly.pdbx_seq_one_letter_code
_entity_poly.pdbx_strand_id
1 'polypeptide(L)'
;MTAPDELACWFVVQVPWTPRAGESFESFGTSGTVLELEEPRVIAWEWSGDVFRFELAPDAGGCLLVFTHVFDDRNRAVEQASGWDGYLDRLELHLDGRYVSDEELFANQAELRETYAKRFDDSRSAEG
;
A
#
# COMPACT_ATOMS: atom_id res chain seq x y z
N MET A 1 -2.82 12.91 10.07
CA MET A 1 -2.95 12.05 8.88
C MET A 1 -4.23 12.28 8.07
N THR A 2 -4.88 13.43 8.18
CA THR A 2 -6.04 13.80 7.32
C THR A 2 -5.79 15.09 6.54
N ALA A 3 -4.60 15.67 6.69
CA ALA A 3 -4.18 16.80 5.88
C ALA A 3 -3.80 16.29 4.47
N PRO A 4 -4.28 16.93 3.39
CA PRO A 4 -3.91 16.61 2.02
C PRO A 4 -2.39 16.54 1.81
N ASP A 5 -1.63 17.38 2.50
CA ASP A 5 -0.17 17.42 2.45
C ASP A 5 0.51 16.18 3.06
N GLU A 6 -0.09 15.53 4.06
CA GLU A 6 0.47 14.31 4.67
C GLU A 6 0.17 13.07 3.82
N LEU A 7 -0.96 13.05 3.10
CA LEU A 7 -1.28 12.03 2.09
C LEU A 7 -0.41 12.19 0.83
N ALA A 8 -0.12 13.44 0.44
CA ALA A 8 0.67 13.76 -0.75
C ALA A 8 2.11 13.24 -0.72
N CYS A 9 2.66 12.93 0.46
CA CYS A 9 4.07 12.59 0.59
C CYS A 9 4.40 11.11 0.39
N TRP A 10 3.42 10.22 0.45
CA TRP A 10 3.64 8.76 0.33
C TRP A 10 2.66 8.04 -0.61
N PHE A 11 1.61 8.72 -1.07
CA PHE A 11 0.58 8.11 -1.89
C PHE A 11 0.86 8.29 -3.39
N VAL A 12 0.73 7.19 -4.16
CA VAL A 12 1.00 7.16 -5.62
C VAL A 12 -0.05 7.96 -6.44
N VAL A 13 -1.18 8.31 -5.82
CA VAL A 13 -2.30 9.01 -6.48
C VAL A 13 -2.64 10.28 -5.70
N GLN A 14 -2.52 11.45 -6.33
CA GLN A 14 -3.04 12.70 -5.76
C GLN A 14 -4.59 12.69 -5.87
N VAL A 15 -5.31 12.15 -4.89
CA VAL A 15 -6.78 12.27 -4.86
C VAL A 15 -7.15 13.46 -3.98
N PRO A 16 -7.72 14.55 -4.54
CA PRO A 16 -8.18 15.68 -3.74
C PRO A 16 -9.50 15.30 -3.09
N TRP A 17 -9.50 14.69 -1.90
CA TRP A 17 -10.78 14.52 -1.21
C TRP A 17 -10.74 14.28 0.29
N THR A 18 -11.77 14.81 0.96
CA THR A 18 -12.41 14.22 2.16
C THR A 18 -13.19 12.97 1.73
N PRO A 19 -12.58 11.77 1.76
CA PRO A 19 -13.24 10.59 1.27
C PRO A 19 -14.46 10.28 2.16
N ARG A 20 -15.47 9.61 1.61
CA ARG A 20 -16.54 8.98 2.39
C ARG A 20 -16.67 7.52 2.01
N ALA A 21 -17.13 6.68 2.94
CA ALA A 21 -17.47 5.31 2.57
C ALA A 21 -18.58 5.29 1.51
N GLY A 22 -18.40 4.47 0.46
CA GLY A 22 -19.30 4.37 -0.69
C GLY A 22 -19.03 5.38 -1.81
N GLU A 23 -17.93 6.11 -1.73
CA GLU A 23 -17.62 7.22 -2.61
C GLU A 23 -16.63 6.82 -3.71
N SER A 24 -16.92 7.18 -4.96
CA SER A 24 -16.10 6.77 -6.11
C SER A 24 -15.10 7.85 -6.53
N PHE A 25 -13.89 7.44 -6.86
CA PHE A 25 -12.81 8.30 -7.35
C PHE A 25 -12.26 7.79 -8.69
N GLU A 26 -11.62 8.67 -9.45
CA GLU A 26 -10.97 8.32 -10.72
C GLU A 26 -9.45 8.43 -10.55
N SER A 27 -8.72 7.40 -10.94
CA SER A 27 -7.26 7.38 -10.88
C SER A 27 -6.67 6.61 -12.05
N PHE A 28 -5.66 7.19 -12.72
CA PHE A 28 -5.02 6.63 -13.92
C PHE A 28 -6.01 6.12 -14.98
N GLY A 29 -7.14 6.82 -15.15
CA GLY A 29 -8.20 6.44 -16.09
C GLY A 29 -9.03 5.22 -15.67
N THR A 30 -8.94 4.80 -14.41
CA THR A 30 -9.71 3.70 -13.83
C THR A 30 -10.47 4.20 -12.60
N SER A 31 -11.75 3.82 -12.51
CA SER A 31 -12.58 4.13 -11.35
C SER A 31 -12.21 3.26 -10.16
N GLY A 32 -12.27 3.83 -8.96
CA GLY A 32 -12.17 3.13 -7.69
C GLY A 32 -13.28 3.58 -6.75
N THR A 33 -13.52 2.80 -5.70
CA THR A 33 -14.55 3.09 -4.70
C THR A 33 -13.98 2.93 -3.30
N VAL A 34 -14.19 3.93 -2.45
CA VAL A 34 -13.88 3.83 -1.01
C VAL A 34 -14.87 2.87 -0.37
N LEU A 35 -14.37 1.76 0.16
CA LEU A 35 -15.17 0.73 0.82
C LEU A 35 -15.39 1.07 2.30
N GLU A 36 -14.36 1.60 2.96
CA GLU A 36 -14.37 1.89 4.38
C GLU A 36 -13.52 3.12 4.67
N LEU A 37 -14.01 3.96 5.58
CA LEU A 37 -13.25 5.07 6.12
C LEU A 37 -13.67 5.27 7.59
N GLU A 38 -12.76 4.96 8.50
CA GLU A 38 -12.91 5.20 9.93
C GLU A 38 -11.75 6.07 10.40
N GLU A 39 -11.89 7.39 10.33
CA GLU A 39 -10.80 8.29 10.69
C GLU A 39 -10.45 8.22 12.19
N PRO A 40 -9.15 8.22 12.57
CA PRO A 40 -7.93 8.17 11.75
C PRO A 40 -7.38 6.73 11.58
N ARG A 41 -8.19 5.70 11.79
CA ARG A 41 -7.76 4.32 11.99
C ARG A 41 -7.79 3.47 10.73
N VAL A 42 -8.76 3.65 9.85
CA VAL A 42 -8.94 2.76 8.71
C VAL A 42 -9.28 3.56 7.46
N ILE A 43 -8.65 3.16 6.35
CA ILE A 43 -9.13 3.48 5.01
C ILE A 43 -9.00 2.23 4.13
N ALA A 44 -10.06 1.92 3.39
CA ALA A 44 -10.06 0.82 2.42
C ALA A 44 -10.76 1.22 1.14
N TRP A 45 -10.24 0.77 0.00
CA TRP A 45 -10.85 1.01 -1.30
C TRP A 45 -10.66 -0.18 -2.24
N GLU A 46 -11.56 -0.27 -3.21
CA GLU A 46 -11.42 -1.11 -4.39
C GLU A 46 -10.95 -0.23 -5.54
N TRP A 47 -9.98 -0.72 -6.31
CA TRP A 47 -9.54 -0.08 -7.53
C TRP A 47 -9.03 -1.13 -8.51
N SER A 48 -9.54 -1.09 -9.74
CA SER A 48 -9.19 -2.04 -10.79
C SER A 48 -9.43 -3.51 -10.41
N GLY A 49 -10.40 -3.80 -9.53
CA GLY A 49 -10.70 -5.14 -9.02
C GLY A 49 -9.86 -5.60 -7.83
N ASP A 50 -8.83 -4.84 -7.45
CA ASP A 50 -8.02 -5.11 -6.27
C ASP A 50 -8.55 -4.32 -5.07
N VAL A 51 -8.48 -4.91 -3.87
CA VAL A 51 -8.86 -4.24 -2.62
C VAL A 51 -7.62 -3.91 -1.82
N PHE A 52 -7.53 -2.65 -1.41
CA PHE A 52 -6.45 -2.11 -0.61
C PHE A 52 -7.02 -1.64 0.72
N ARG A 53 -6.38 -2.02 1.82
CA ARG A 53 -6.79 -1.64 3.18
C ARG A 53 -5.57 -1.22 3.99
N PHE A 54 -5.68 -0.09 4.65
CA PHE A 54 -4.67 0.48 5.53
C PHE A 54 -5.29 0.67 6.91
N GLU A 55 -4.66 0.08 7.93
CA GLU A 55 -5.12 0.14 9.31
C GLU A 55 -4.02 0.69 10.20
N LEU A 56 -4.35 1.71 10.99
CA LEU A 56 -3.47 2.37 11.92
C LEU A 56 -3.88 1.99 13.34
N ALA A 57 -2.98 1.31 14.03
CA ALA A 57 -3.10 1.00 15.44
C ALA A 57 -2.10 1.82 16.26
N PRO A 58 -2.45 2.28 17.46
CA PRO A 58 -1.46 2.83 18.38
C PRO A 58 -0.50 1.72 18.80
N ASP A 59 0.81 2.00 18.76
CA ASP A 59 1.86 1.10 19.24
C ASP A 59 2.79 1.88 20.20
N ALA A 60 3.56 1.20 21.03
CA ALA A 60 4.29 1.81 22.13
C ALA A 60 5.30 2.88 21.64
N GLY A 61 4.90 4.15 21.75
CA GLY A 61 5.71 5.30 21.32
C GLY A 61 5.55 5.69 19.84
N GLY A 62 4.62 5.07 19.11
CA GLY A 62 4.43 5.32 17.68
C GLY A 62 3.07 4.83 17.16
N CYS A 63 3.07 4.42 15.89
CA CYS A 63 1.88 3.90 15.21
C CYS A 63 2.28 2.70 14.37
N LEU A 64 1.51 1.61 14.46
CA LEU A 64 1.62 0.45 13.59
C LEU A 64 0.70 0.64 12.39
N LEU A 65 1.26 0.61 11.19
CA LEU A 65 0.51 0.51 9.95
C LEU A 65 0.43 -0.96 9.51
N VAL A 66 -0.79 -1.46 9.36
CA VAL A 66 -1.07 -2.74 8.72
C VAL A 66 -1.64 -2.48 7.35
N PHE A 67 -0.91 -2.88 6.31
CA PHE A 67 -1.36 -2.82 4.93
C PHE A 67 -1.80 -4.20 4.45
N THR A 68 -3.00 -4.29 3.87
CA THR A 68 -3.55 -5.50 3.27
C THR A 68 -3.95 -5.22 1.82
N HIS A 69 -3.49 -6.07 0.91
CA HIS A 69 -3.83 -6.04 -0.51
C HIS A 69 -4.43 -7.39 -0.92
N VAL A 70 -5.68 -7.37 -1.37
CA VAL A 70 -6.39 -8.53 -1.91
C VAL A 70 -6.51 -8.35 -3.42
N PHE A 71 -6.07 -9.36 -4.16
CA PHE A 71 -6.04 -9.37 -5.63
C PHE A 71 -6.28 -10.80 -6.14
N ASP A 72 -6.89 -10.92 -7.32
CA ASP A 72 -7.21 -12.24 -7.91
C ASP A 72 -6.05 -12.82 -8.75
N ASP A 73 -5.20 -11.97 -9.34
CA ASP A 73 -4.11 -12.43 -10.21
C ASP A 73 -2.83 -12.75 -9.44
N ARG A 74 -2.70 -14.01 -9.03
CA ARG A 74 -1.50 -14.52 -8.35
C ARG A 74 -0.22 -14.37 -9.17
N ASN A 75 -0.29 -14.28 -10.51
CA ASN A 75 0.92 -14.08 -11.33
C ASN A 75 1.56 -12.71 -11.09
N ARG A 76 0.77 -11.74 -10.63
CA ARG A 76 1.24 -10.40 -10.29
C ARG A 76 1.68 -10.28 -8.83
N ALA A 77 1.41 -11.29 -8.00
CA ALA A 77 1.64 -11.27 -6.55
C ALA A 77 3.06 -10.82 -6.17
N VAL A 78 4.07 -11.35 -6.87
CA VAL A 78 5.49 -11.03 -6.62
C VAL A 78 5.78 -9.56 -6.96
N GLU A 79 5.32 -9.10 -8.13
CA GLU A 79 5.54 -7.72 -8.55
C GLU A 79 4.79 -6.73 -7.66
N GLN A 80 3.53 -7.00 -7.34
CA GLN A 80 2.71 -6.13 -6.49
C GLN A 80 3.30 -6.07 -5.07
N ALA A 81 3.65 -7.21 -4.47
CA ALA A 81 4.21 -7.24 -3.12
C ALA A 81 5.59 -6.52 -3.05
N SER A 82 6.48 -6.80 -4.02
CA SER A 82 7.78 -6.12 -4.08
C SER A 82 7.68 -4.61 -4.32
N GLY A 83 6.65 -4.16 -5.05
CA GLY A 83 6.38 -2.74 -5.25
C GLY A 83 5.90 -2.09 -3.95
N TRP A 84 4.96 -2.72 -3.25
CA TRP A 84 4.42 -2.21 -1.99
C TRP A 84 5.46 -2.11 -0.88
N ASP A 85 6.38 -3.08 -0.76
CA ASP A 85 7.49 -3.00 0.19
C ASP A 85 8.31 -1.72 -0.03
N GLY A 86 8.68 -1.41 -1.27
CA GLY A 86 9.39 -0.18 -1.59
C GLY A 86 8.59 1.08 -1.25
N TYR A 87 7.28 1.12 -1.53
CA TYR A 87 6.46 2.28 -1.16
C TYR A 87 6.33 2.45 0.36
N LEU A 88 6.27 1.36 1.12
CA LEU A 88 6.22 1.39 2.59
C LEU A 88 7.56 1.82 3.19
N ASP A 89 8.70 1.38 2.65
CA ASP A 89 10.03 1.86 3.05
C ASP A 89 10.17 3.37 2.80
N ARG A 90 9.68 3.86 1.66
CA ARG A 90 9.65 5.30 1.34
C ARG A 90 8.79 6.07 2.33
N LEU A 91 7.64 5.52 2.73
CA LEU A 91 6.77 6.11 3.74
C LEU A 91 7.49 6.21 5.08
N GLU A 92 8.15 5.14 5.53
CA GLU A 92 8.91 5.13 6.79
C GLU A 92 9.99 6.22 6.78
N LEU A 93 10.81 6.27 5.71
CA LEU A 93 11.84 7.29 5.56
C LEU A 93 11.28 8.71 5.56
N HIS A 94 10.15 8.91 4.88
CA HIS A 94 9.50 10.22 4.82
C HIS A 94 9.02 10.68 6.21
N LEU A 95 8.44 9.78 7.01
CA LEU A 95 8.03 10.07 8.39
C LEU A 95 9.22 10.42 9.29
N ASP A 96 10.40 9.87 9.00
CA ASP A 96 11.67 10.23 9.66
C ASP A 96 12.31 11.53 9.12
N GLY A 97 11.63 12.23 8.19
CA GLY A 97 12.14 13.45 7.55
C GLY A 97 13.27 13.19 6.55
N ARG A 98 13.44 11.94 6.11
CA ARG A 98 14.43 11.52 5.13
C ARG A 98 13.77 11.36 3.76
N TYR A 99 14.56 11.54 2.71
CA TYR A 99 14.13 11.35 1.33
C TYR A 99 15.08 10.36 0.66
N VAL A 100 14.52 9.51 -0.20
CA VAL A 100 15.25 8.52 -1.00
C VAL A 100 14.81 8.67 -2.45
N SER A 101 15.76 8.53 -3.37
CA SER A 101 15.45 8.54 -4.81
C SER A 101 14.79 7.23 -5.23
N ASP A 102 14.01 7.24 -6.33
CA ASP A 102 13.44 6.01 -6.88
C ASP A 102 14.53 4.97 -7.25
N GLU A 103 15.71 5.43 -7.71
CA GLU A 103 16.85 4.56 -7.99
C GLU A 103 17.32 3.81 -6.73
N GLU A 104 17.47 4.51 -5.61
CA GLU A 104 17.88 3.92 -4.34
C GLU A 104 16.79 3.03 -3.73
N LEU A 105 15.51 3.40 -3.90
CA LEU A 105 14.37 2.65 -3.38
C LEU A 105 14.24 1.28 -4.05
N PHE A 106 14.47 1.23 -5.37
CA PHE A 106 14.33 0.02 -6.17
C PHE A 106 15.68 -0.67 -6.43
N ALA A 107 16.77 -0.24 -5.79
CA ALA A 107 18.10 -0.84 -5.96
C ALA A 107 18.13 -2.34 -5.64
N ASN A 108 17.36 -2.77 -4.63
CA ASN A 108 17.29 -4.18 -4.20
C ASN A 108 16.04 -4.91 -4.73
N GLN A 109 15.37 -4.35 -5.74
CA GLN A 109 14.09 -4.88 -6.21
C GLN A 109 14.20 -6.33 -6.74
N ALA A 110 15.34 -6.70 -7.34
CA ALA A 110 15.57 -8.07 -7.81
C ALA A 110 15.55 -9.07 -6.63
N GLU A 111 16.31 -8.80 -5.57
CA GLU A 111 16.40 -9.66 -4.38
C GLU A 111 15.05 -9.73 -3.64
N LEU A 112 14.30 -8.62 -3.59
CA LEU A 112 12.95 -8.58 -3.03
C LEU A 112 11.97 -9.45 -3.83
N ARG A 113 12.02 -9.37 -5.17
CA ARG A 113 11.20 -10.23 -6.04
C ARG A 113 11.53 -11.71 -5.85
N GLU A 114 12.80 -12.07 -5.71
CA GLU A 114 13.22 -13.45 -5.41
C GLU A 114 12.68 -13.92 -4.04
N THR A 115 12.76 -13.06 -3.03
CA THR A 115 12.23 -13.34 -1.68
C THR A 115 10.72 -13.59 -1.72
N TYR A 116 9.97 -12.73 -2.40
CA TYR A 116 8.52 -12.91 -2.55
C TYR A 116 8.16 -14.12 -3.39
N ALA A 117 8.88 -14.40 -4.48
CA ALA A 117 8.68 -15.59 -5.29
C ALA A 117 8.81 -16.85 -4.43
N LYS A 118 9.83 -16.93 -3.57
CA LYS A 118 10.00 -18.04 -2.63
C LYS A 118 8.86 -18.12 -1.61
N ARG A 119 8.45 -17.01 -1.00
CA ARG A 119 7.36 -16.98 -0.01
C ARG A 119 6.02 -17.46 -0.61
N PHE A 120 5.71 -17.05 -1.83
CA PHE A 120 4.50 -17.49 -2.54
C PHE A 120 4.58 -18.93 -3.05
N ASP A 121 5.79 -19.48 -3.19
CA ASP A 121 6.04 -20.90 -3.50
C ASP A 121 5.88 -21.79 -2.26
N ASP A 122 6.47 -21.39 -1.12
CA ASP A 122 6.34 -22.09 0.17
C ASP A 122 4.87 -22.15 0.64
N SER A 123 4.08 -21.09 0.43
CA SER A 123 2.64 -21.11 0.75
C SER A 123 1.86 -22.12 -0.11
N ARG A 124 2.31 -22.40 -1.35
CA ARG A 124 1.75 -23.46 -2.20
C ARG A 124 2.00 -24.86 -1.64
N SER A 125 3.12 -25.07 -0.95
CA SER A 125 3.50 -26.36 -0.38
C SER A 125 2.87 -26.64 0.98
N ALA A 126 2.40 -25.62 1.70
CA ALA A 126 1.74 -25.76 3.00
C ALA A 126 0.23 -26.07 2.90
N GLU A 127 -0.39 -25.84 1.74
CA GLU A 127 -1.82 -26.08 1.47
C GLU A 127 -2.09 -27.43 0.76
N GLY A 128 -1.08 -28.30 0.63
CA GLY A 128 -1.12 -29.59 -0.07
C GLY A 128 -1.24 -30.81 0.83
#